data_AF-A0A1Y4CI10-F1
#
_entry.id   AF-A0A1Y4CI10-F1
#
_cell.length_a   1.000
_cell.length_b   1.000
_cell.length_c   1.000
_cell.angle_alpha   90.00
_cell.angle_beta   90.00
_cell.angle_gamma   90.00
#
_symmetry.space_group_name_H-M   'P 1'
#
loop_
_entity.id
_entity.type
_entity.pdbx_description
1 polymer ?
#
loop_
_entity_poly.entity_id
_entity_poly.type
_entity_poly.pdbx_seq_one_letter_code
_entity_poly.pdbx_strand_id
1 'polypeptide(L)'
;MFKHLERLAAVANLSEANRVAYDKAVDRFYVSRIYEEDMQDRVENAMREGREKGMQEGREEGIKEGREEGIKEGIKEGIKEGIKEGMAKSKLEDAQNLKRLGVSTDIIAKATGLSPEEIASL
;
A
#
# COMPACT_ATOMS: atom_id res chain seq x y z
N MET A 1 -30.32 37.24 22.61
CA MET A 1 -30.95 38.47 23.15
C MET A 1 -30.65 39.71 22.29
N PHE A 2 -29.39 40.14 22.12
CA PHE A 2 -29.07 41.39 21.40
C PHE A 2 -29.47 41.42 19.91
N LYS A 3 -29.19 40.36 19.13
CA LYS A 3 -29.54 40.30 17.70
C LYS A 3 -31.05 40.43 17.41
N HIS A 4 -31.90 40.01 18.35
CA HIS A 4 -33.36 40.08 18.19
C HIS A 4 -33.87 41.51 18.43
N LEU A 5 -33.31 42.20 19.43
CA LEU A 5 -33.63 43.61 19.71
C LEU A 5 -33.15 44.54 18.59
N GLU A 6 -31.97 44.29 18.03
CA GLU A 6 -31.46 45.02 16.85
C GLU A 6 -32.36 44.83 15.63
N ARG A 7 -32.82 43.60 15.37
CA ARG A 7 -33.77 43.31 14.29
C ARG A 7 -35.07 44.08 14.49
N LEU A 8 -35.67 44.03 15.69
CA LEU A 8 -36.91 44.75 16.00
C LEU A 8 -36.76 46.27 15.83
N ALA A 9 -35.64 46.85 16.26
CA ALA A 9 -35.35 48.27 16.09
C ALA A 9 -35.20 48.67 14.61
N ALA A 10 -34.57 47.81 13.79
CA ALA A 10 -34.36 48.06 12.36
C ALA A 10 -35.66 48.08 11.54
N VAL A 11 -36.67 47.29 11.91
CA VAL A 11 -37.98 47.25 11.22
C VAL A 11 -39.01 48.21 11.82
N ALA A 12 -38.77 48.77 13.02
CA ALA A 12 -39.73 49.60 13.76
C ALA A 12 -40.18 50.86 13.00
N ASN A 13 -39.33 51.46 12.17
CA ASN A 13 -39.66 52.66 11.38
C ASN A 13 -40.05 52.38 9.93
N LEU A 14 -40.15 51.12 9.51
CA LEU A 14 -40.51 50.75 8.14
C LEU A 14 -42.04 50.69 7.96
N SER A 15 -42.51 51.03 6.75
CA SER A 15 -43.89 50.77 6.33
C SER A 15 -44.15 49.26 6.30
N GLU A 16 -45.41 48.85 6.41
CA GLU A 16 -45.79 47.43 6.42
C GLU A 16 -45.27 46.66 5.19
N ALA A 17 -45.37 47.25 4.00
CA ALA A 17 -44.81 46.68 2.78
C ALA A 17 -43.28 46.48 2.86
N ASN A 18 -42.55 47.45 3.43
CA ASN A 18 -41.10 47.36 3.59
C ASN A 18 -40.70 46.38 4.69
N ARG A 19 -41.50 46.23 5.75
CA ARG A 19 -41.30 45.20 6.79
C ARG A 19 -41.43 43.80 6.20
N VAL A 20 -42.48 43.55 5.43
CA VAL A 20 -42.70 42.25 4.75
C VAL A 20 -41.58 41.95 3.75
N ALA A 21 -41.11 42.95 3.00
CA ALA A 21 -39.98 42.79 2.08
C ALA A 21 -38.67 42.46 2.83
N TYR A 22 -38.42 43.13 3.95
CA TYR A 22 -37.26 42.87 4.81
C TYR A 22 -37.28 41.45 5.37
N ASP A 23 -38.41 41.00 5.95
CA ASP A 23 -38.51 39.65 6.52
C ASP A 23 -38.33 38.57 5.45
N LYS A 24 -38.95 38.72 4.26
CA LYS A 24 -38.73 37.79 3.13
C LYS A 24 -37.27 37.74 2.68
N ALA A 25 -36.57 38.87 2.67
CA ALA A 25 -35.16 38.93 2.29
C ALA A 25 -34.27 38.24 3.33
N VAL A 26 -34.55 38.45 4.62
CA VAL A 26 -33.84 37.81 5.73
C VAL A 26 -34.08 36.29 5.71
N ASP A 27 -35.32 35.84 5.53
CA ASP A 27 -35.64 34.42 5.45
C ASP A 27 -34.94 33.77 4.26
N ARG A 28 -34.94 34.43 3.09
CA ARG A 28 -34.20 33.95 1.91
C ARG A 28 -32.70 33.83 2.19
N PHE A 29 -32.10 34.80 2.88
CA PHE A 29 -30.68 34.78 3.23
C PHE A 29 -30.35 33.63 4.20
N TYR A 30 -31.15 33.45 5.26
CA TYR A 30 -30.95 32.36 6.21
C TYR A 30 -31.09 30.99 5.54
N VAL A 31 -32.12 30.81 4.71
CA VAL A 31 -32.33 29.57 3.97
C VAL A 31 -31.16 29.30 3.01
N SER A 32 -30.72 30.29 2.22
CA SER A 32 -29.55 30.14 1.32
C SER A 32 -28.31 29.70 2.09
N ARG A 33 -28.05 30.32 3.23
CA ARG A 33 -26.88 30.02 4.05
C ARG A 33 -26.90 28.61 4.62
N ILE A 34 -28.06 28.15 5.10
CA ILE A 34 -28.21 26.76 5.59
C ILE A 34 -27.93 25.77 4.45
N TYR A 35 -28.44 26.03 3.25
CA TYR A 35 -28.16 25.20 2.07
C TYR A 35 -26.68 25.21 1.68
N GLU A 36 -26.02 26.37 1.73
CA GLU A 36 -24.59 26.49 1.44
C GLU A 36 -23.72 25.75 2.47
N GLU A 37 -24.03 25.87 3.76
CA GLU A 37 -23.33 25.17 4.85
C GLU A 37 -23.51 23.65 4.73
N ASP A 38 -24.73 23.15 4.50
CA ASP A 38 -24.99 21.71 4.29
C ASP A 38 -24.27 21.17 3.05
N MET A 39 -24.23 21.95 1.96
CA MET A 39 -23.50 21.56 0.76
C MET A 39 -21.99 21.53 0.98
N GLN A 40 -21.43 22.47 1.75
CA GLN A 40 -20.02 22.47 2.13
C GLN A 40 -19.68 21.23 2.96
N ASP A 41 -20.47 20.92 3.98
CA ASP A 41 -20.29 19.74 4.83
C ASP A 41 -20.35 18.45 4.00
N ARG A 42 -21.29 18.34 3.06
CA ARG A 42 -21.41 17.19 2.17
C ARG A 42 -20.20 17.04 1.25
N VAL A 43 -19.70 18.13 0.69
CA VAL A 43 -18.50 18.11 -0.17
C VAL A 43 -17.27 17.73 0.65
N GLU A 44 -17.10 18.31 1.84
CA GLU A 44 -15.97 18.00 2.72
C GLU A 44 -16.00 16.53 3.17
N ASN A 45 -17.17 16.02 3.55
CA ASN A 45 -17.37 14.61 3.88
C ASN A 45 -17.03 13.69 2.71
N ALA A 46 -17.55 13.98 1.51
CA ALA A 46 -17.27 13.17 0.34
C ALA A 46 -15.77 13.17 -0.03
N MET A 47 -15.11 14.33 0.08
CA MET A 47 -13.66 14.45 -0.17
C MET A 47 -12.84 13.67 0.86
N ARG A 48 -13.22 13.74 2.14
CA ARG A 48 -12.58 12.97 3.22
C ARG A 48 -12.75 11.48 3.00
N GLU A 49 -13.97 11.01 2.75
CA GLU A 49 -14.24 9.59 2.48
C GLU A 49 -13.49 9.10 1.24
N GLY A 50 -13.47 9.88 0.15
CA GLY A 50 -12.74 9.54 -1.06
C GLY A 50 -11.23 9.41 -0.80
N ARG A 51 -10.66 10.33 0.00
CA ARG A 51 -9.25 10.26 0.40
C ARG A 51 -8.95 9.05 1.28
N GLU A 52 -9.78 8.78 2.28
CA GLU A 52 -9.61 7.65 3.18
C GLU A 52 -9.69 6.32 2.42
N LYS A 53 -10.70 6.15 1.56
CA LYS A 53 -10.84 4.97 0.70
C LYS A 53 -9.64 4.81 -0.23
N GLY A 54 -9.24 5.86 -0.95
CA GLY A 54 -8.09 5.79 -1.85
C GLY A 54 -6.77 5.46 -1.13
N MET A 55 -6.57 5.98 0.08
CA MET A 55 -5.39 5.63 0.89
C MET A 55 -5.44 4.18 1.41
N GLN A 56 -6.62 3.70 1.81
CA GLN A 56 -6.79 2.32 2.26
C GLN A 56 -6.57 1.34 1.10
N GLU A 57 -7.26 1.53 -0.02
CA GLU A 57 -7.16 0.67 -1.21
C GLU A 57 -5.74 0.62 -1.74
N GLY A 58 -5.10 1.79 -1.93
CA GLY A 58 -3.72 1.85 -2.42
C GLY A 58 -2.71 1.19 -1.46
N ARG A 59 -2.95 1.26 -0.14
CA ARG A 59 -2.10 0.57 0.84
C ARG A 59 -2.31 -0.95 0.81
N GLU A 60 -3.56 -1.40 0.74
CA GLU A 60 -3.87 -2.84 0.67
C GLU A 60 -3.31 -3.46 -0.60
N GLU A 61 -3.49 -2.80 -1.75
CA GLU A 61 -2.96 -3.24 -3.05
C GLU A 61 -1.44 -3.28 -3.03
N GLY A 62 -0.78 -2.20 -2.60
CA GLY A 62 0.69 -2.15 -2.53
C GLY A 62 1.30 -3.20 -1.60
N ILE A 63 0.66 -3.50 -0.46
CA ILE A 63 1.11 -4.57 0.45
C ILE A 63 0.94 -5.95 -0.22
N LYS A 64 -0.19 -6.17 -0.88
CA LYS A 64 -0.49 -7.44 -1.54
C LYS A 64 0.49 -7.71 -2.67
N GLU A 65 0.67 -6.75 -3.57
CA GLU A 65 1.60 -6.85 -4.70
C GLU A 65 3.04 -7.03 -4.21
N GLY A 66 3.52 -6.17 -3.30
CA GLY A 66 4.89 -6.26 -2.79
C GLY A 66 5.17 -7.59 -2.07
N ARG A 67 4.17 -8.16 -1.37
CA ARG A 67 4.29 -9.47 -0.74
C ARG A 67 4.33 -10.60 -1.77
N GLU A 68 3.46 -10.56 -2.78
CA GLU A 68 3.40 -11.58 -3.82
C GLU A 68 4.69 -11.62 -4.64
N GLU A 69 5.17 -10.46 -5.07
CA GLU A 69 6.44 -10.32 -5.79
C GLU A 69 7.62 -10.79 -4.94
N GLY A 70 7.73 -10.31 -3.69
CA GLY A 70 8.81 -10.69 -2.80
C GLY A 70 8.86 -12.19 -2.50
N ILE A 71 7.71 -12.84 -2.31
CA ILE A 71 7.65 -14.31 -2.12
C ILE A 71 8.09 -15.04 -3.40
N LYS A 72 7.60 -14.60 -4.56
CA LYS A 72 7.91 -15.24 -5.84
C LYS A 72 9.39 -15.14 -6.17
N GLU A 73 10.00 -13.97 -5.96
CA GLU A 73 11.43 -13.76 -6.16
C GLU A 73 12.25 -14.58 -5.16
N GLY A 74 11.91 -14.52 -3.87
CA GLY A 74 12.61 -15.27 -2.83
C GLY A 74 12.57 -16.78 -3.04
N ILE A 75 11.43 -17.35 -3.46
CA ILE A 75 11.33 -18.79 -3.80
C ILE A 75 12.21 -19.12 -5.00
N LYS A 76 12.18 -18.29 -6.05
CA LYS A 76 12.96 -18.54 -7.26
C LYS A 76 14.46 -18.51 -7.00
N GLU A 77 14.93 -17.52 -6.23
CA GLU A 77 16.33 -17.42 -5.84
C GLU A 77 16.74 -18.57 -4.91
N GLY A 78 15.93 -18.86 -3.88
CA GLY A 78 16.20 -19.95 -2.94
C GLY A 78 16.26 -21.33 -3.60
N ILE A 79 15.36 -21.63 -4.56
CA ILE A 79 15.42 -22.88 -5.32
C ILE A 79 16.70 -22.95 -6.16
N LYS A 80 17.05 -21.87 -6.85
CA LYS A 80 18.24 -21.83 -7.71
C LYS A 80 19.52 -22.01 -6.90
N GLU A 81 19.64 -21.34 -5.77
CA GLU A 81 20.78 -21.46 -4.88
C GLU A 81 20.84 -22.86 -4.24
N GLY A 82 19.72 -23.36 -3.72
CA GLY A 82 19.64 -24.70 -3.13
C GLY A 82 19.98 -25.82 -4.10
N ILE A 83 19.56 -25.74 -5.37
CA ILE A 83 19.97 -26.70 -6.41
C ILE A 83 21.47 -26.63 -6.66
N LYS A 84 22.04 -25.42 -6.77
CA LYS A 84 23.48 -25.24 -7.04
C LYS A 84 24.32 -25.78 -5.89
N GLU A 85 23.97 -25.45 -4.64
CA GLU A 85 24.63 -25.96 -3.44
C GLU A 85 24.50 -27.48 -3.32
N GLY A 86 23.29 -28.02 -3.54
CA GLY A 86 23.04 -29.45 -3.51
C GLY A 86 23.86 -30.21 -4.54
N MET A 87 23.94 -29.71 -5.79
CA MET A 87 24.78 -30.30 -6.83
C MET A 87 26.27 -30.24 -6.49
N ALA A 88 26.76 -29.12 -5.94
CA ALA A 88 28.15 -29.01 -5.52
C ALA A 88 28.48 -29.99 -4.39
N LYS A 89 27.60 -30.09 -3.38
CA LYS A 89 27.76 -31.03 -2.26
C LYS A 89 27.73 -32.48 -2.74
N SER A 90 26.80 -32.84 -3.62
CA SER A 90 26.71 -34.18 -4.21
C SER A 90 28.00 -34.55 -4.95
N LYS A 91 28.58 -33.65 -5.74
CA LYS A 91 29.86 -33.89 -6.42
C LYS A 91 31.00 -34.18 -5.45
N LEU A 92 31.06 -33.45 -4.33
CA LEU A 92 32.08 -33.67 -3.30
C LEU A 92 31.88 -35.01 -2.58
N GLU A 93 30.65 -35.34 -2.21
CA GLU A 93 30.31 -36.62 -1.56
C GLU A 93 30.62 -37.81 -2.48
N ASP A 94 30.26 -37.71 -3.76
CA ASP A 94 30.59 -38.72 -4.78
C ASP A 94 32.11 -38.88 -4.93
N ALA A 95 32.86 -37.78 -5.01
CA ALA A 95 34.32 -37.81 -5.10
C ALA A 95 34.97 -38.47 -3.89
N GLN A 96 34.52 -38.15 -2.67
CA GLN A 96 35.00 -38.78 -1.43
C GLN A 96 34.72 -40.28 -1.42
N ASN A 97 33.52 -40.69 -1.83
CA ASN A 97 33.14 -42.09 -1.89
C ASN A 97 34.00 -42.87 -2.89
N LEU A 98 34.20 -42.32 -4.10
CA LEU A 98 35.04 -42.95 -5.13
C LEU A 98 36.51 -43.04 -4.69
N LYS A 99 37.03 -42.00 -4.04
CA LYS A 99 38.40 -42.00 -3.49
C LYS A 99 38.58 -43.11 -2.45
N ARG A 100 37.60 -43.27 -1.54
CA ARG A 100 37.58 -44.35 -0.53
C ARG A 100 37.51 -45.74 -1.15
N LEU A 101 36.90 -45.88 -2.32
CA LEU A 101 36.85 -47.13 -3.09
C LEU A 101 38.14 -47.42 -3.89
N GLY A 102 39.15 -46.55 -3.81
CA GLY A 102 40.43 -46.72 -4.50
C GLY A 102 40.36 -46.40 -6.00
N VAL A 103 39.34 -45.67 -6.45
CA VAL A 103 39.24 -45.19 -7.83
C VAL A 103 40.32 -44.14 -8.08
N SER A 104 40.97 -44.18 -9.25
CA SER A 104 42.03 -43.22 -9.57
C SER A 104 41.50 -41.79 -9.70
N THR A 105 42.32 -40.83 -9.30
CA THR A 105 42.01 -39.39 -9.34
C THR A 105 41.54 -38.94 -10.72
N ASP A 106 42.14 -39.45 -11.80
CA ASP A 106 41.75 -39.12 -13.18
C ASP A 106 40.31 -39.56 -13.51
N ILE A 107 39.87 -40.71 -13.00
CA ILE A 107 38.51 -41.21 -13.22
C ILE A 107 37.52 -40.40 -12.37
N ILE A 108 37.88 -40.07 -11.12
CA ILE A 108 37.06 -39.24 -10.23
C ILE A 108 36.87 -37.84 -10.82
N ALA A 109 37.93 -37.23 -11.35
CA ALA A 109 37.89 -35.93 -12.01
C ALA A 109 36.95 -35.94 -13.22
N LYS A 110 37.03 -36.98 -14.06
CA LYS A 110 36.12 -37.15 -15.20
C LYS A 110 34.66 -37.37 -14.79
N ALA A 111 34.41 -38.09 -13.69
CA ALA A 111 33.06 -38.40 -13.23
C ALA A 111 32.36 -37.23 -12.53
N THR A 112 33.10 -36.48 -11.71
CA THR A 112 32.54 -35.42 -10.84
C THR A 112 32.72 -34.02 -11.42
N GLY A 113 33.68 -33.85 -12.34
CA GLY A 113 34.09 -32.57 -12.89
C GLY A 113 34.91 -31.71 -11.94
N LEU A 114 35.39 -32.28 -10.82
CA LEU A 114 36.32 -31.63 -9.90
C LEU A 114 37.75 -31.69 -10.46
N SER A 115 38.56 -30.70 -10.09
CA SER A 115 39.99 -30.66 -10.40
C SER A 115 40.75 -31.74 -9.61
N PRO A 116 41.89 -32.22 -10.14
CA PRO A 116 42.76 -33.13 -9.41
C PRO A 116 43.21 -32.56 -8.05
N GLU A 117 43.40 -31.24 -7.95
CA GLU A 117 43.77 -30.54 -6.72
C GLU A 117 42.64 -30.59 -5.68
N GLU A 118 41.40 -30.32 -6.08
CA GLU A 118 40.22 -30.46 -5.21
C GLU A 118 40.09 -31.89 -4.70
N ILE A 119 40.25 -32.89 -5.57
CA ILE A 119 40.17 -34.31 -5.19
C ILE A 119 41.32 -34.73 -4.28
N ALA A 120 42.53 -34.19 -4.50
CA ALA A 120 43.67 -34.44 -3.63
C ALA A 120 43.42 -33.91 -2.20
N SER A 121 42.70 -32.79 -2.07
CA SER A 121 42.36 -32.16 -0.79
C SER A 121 41.19 -32.78 -0.02
N LEU A 122 40.39 -33.65 -0.66
CA LEU A 122 39.29 -34.41 -0.03
C LEU A 122 39.77 -35.56 0.86
#